data_AF-A0A2G1XE18-F1
#
_entry.id   AF-A0A2G1XE18-F1
#
_cell.length_a   1.000
_cell.length_b   1.000
_cell.length_c   1.000
_cell.angle_alpha   90.00
_cell.angle_beta   90.00
_cell.angle_gamma   90.00
#
_symmetry.space_group_name_H-M   'P 1'
#
loop_
_entity.id
_entity.type
_entity.pdbx_description
1 polymer ?
#
loop_
_entity_poly.entity_id
_entity_poly.type
_entity_poly.pdbx_seq_one_letter_code
_entity_poly.pdbx_strand_id
1 'polypeptide(L)'
;MTNIPMTDRIKHLVNELDEAVKTMRQEPEDGRTWSWEDEHVAGLNLADAAEALILALPAAIWPPSWFKEEPEQARPLTPYEKQLVDELLEQLGS
;
A
#
# COMPACT_ATOMS: atom_id res chain seq x y z
N MET A 1 14.78 27.44 11.08
CA MET A 1 13.66 26.60 10.56
C MET A 1 13.39 27.04 9.13
N THR A 2 13.95 26.34 8.16
CA THR A 2 13.78 26.64 6.73
C THR A 2 12.41 26.11 6.31
N ASN A 3 11.47 27.01 6.00
CA ASN A 3 10.21 26.65 5.37
C ASN A 3 10.53 26.17 3.97
N ILE A 4 10.61 24.84 3.79
CA ILE A 4 10.68 24.24 2.46
C ILE A 4 9.39 24.63 1.73
N PRO A 5 9.46 25.22 0.53
CA PRO A 5 8.27 25.51 -0.27
C PRO A 5 7.42 24.25 -0.42
N MET A 6 6.10 24.36 -0.29
CA MET A 6 5.18 23.21 -0.37
C MET A 6 5.39 22.36 -1.64
N THR A 7 5.74 23.03 -2.75
CA THR A 7 6.08 22.39 -4.02
C THR A 7 7.34 21.51 -3.95
N ASP A 8 8.37 21.94 -3.22
CA ASP A 8 9.60 21.17 -3.06
C ASP A 8 9.41 19.98 -2.11
N ARG A 9 8.55 20.13 -1.10
CA ARG A 9 8.10 19.02 -0.25
C ARG A 9 7.35 17.96 -1.06
N ILE A 10 6.41 18.35 -1.92
CA ILE A 10 5.66 17.40 -2.77
C ILE A 10 6.61 16.68 -3.73
N LYS A 11 7.54 17.40 -4.38
CA LYS A 11 8.54 16.76 -5.27
C LYS A 11 9.38 15.72 -4.54
N HIS A 12 9.80 16.03 -3.32
CA HIS A 12 10.56 15.10 -2.50
C HIS A 12 9.76 13.83 -2.19
N LEU A 13 8.49 13.96 -1.78
CA LEU A 13 7.61 12.83 -1.49
C LEU A 13 7.29 11.99 -2.73
N VAL A 14 7.14 12.62 -3.90
CA VAL A 14 7.00 11.91 -5.18
C VAL A 14 8.25 11.09 -5.50
N ASN A 15 9.44 11.65 -5.26
CA ASN A 15 10.69 10.91 -5.46
C ASN A 15 10.81 9.73 -4.47
N GLU A 16 10.45 9.91 -3.20
CA GLU A 16 10.46 8.82 -2.22
C GLU A 16 9.52 7.68 -2.62
N LEU A 17 8.32 8.01 -3.09
CA LEU A 17 7.37 7.03 -3.61
C LEU A 17 7.91 6.30 -4.86
N ASP A 18 8.53 7.03 -5.79
CA ASP A 18 9.12 6.45 -7.00
C ASP A 18 10.26 5.47 -6.67
N GLU A 19 11.12 5.80 -5.71
CA GLU A 19 12.19 4.90 -5.25
C GLU A 19 11.64 3.66 -4.53
N ALA A 20 10.59 3.79 -3.71
CA ALA A 20 9.92 2.65 -3.09
C ALA A 20 9.29 1.72 -4.16
N VAL A 21 8.65 2.29 -5.18
CA VAL A 21 8.09 1.53 -6.32
C VAL A 21 9.19 0.83 -7.11
N LYS A 22 10.31 1.51 -7.40
CA LYS A 22 11.46 0.90 -8.07
C LYS A 22 12.01 -0.27 -7.28
N THR A 23 12.12 -0.12 -5.97
CA THR A 23 12.58 -1.18 -5.07
C THR A 23 11.69 -2.41 -5.20
N MET A 24 10.37 -2.27 -5.07
CA MET A 24 9.39 -3.35 -5.23
C MET A 24 9.35 -3.98 -6.63
N ARG A 25 9.79 -3.25 -7.67
CA ARG A 25 9.85 -3.75 -9.06
C ARG A 25 11.16 -4.44 -9.40
N GLN A 26 12.21 -4.24 -8.60
CA GLN A 26 13.46 -4.93 -8.82
C GLN A 26 13.28 -6.39 -8.44
N GLU A 27 13.51 -7.29 -9.39
CA GLU A 27 13.77 -8.69 -9.05
C GLU A 27 15.00 -8.72 -8.14
N PRO A 28 14.97 -9.50 -7.04
CA PRO A 28 16.09 -9.53 -6.13
C PRO A 28 17.27 -10.18 -6.86
N GLU A 29 18.48 -9.68 -6.59
CA GLU A 29 19.67 -10.17 -7.26
C GLU A 29 19.80 -11.70 -7.08
N ASP A 30 20.26 -12.38 -8.13
CA ASP A 30 20.40 -13.84 -8.27
C ASP A 30 19.16 -14.66 -8.66
N GLY A 31 18.09 -14.03 -9.18
CA GLY A 31 16.93 -14.76 -9.73
C GLY A 31 16.16 -15.56 -8.68
N ARG A 32 16.30 -15.17 -7.41
CA ARG A 32 15.53 -15.72 -6.29
C ARG A 32 14.19 -14.98 -6.19
N THR A 33 13.24 -15.57 -5.49
CA THR A 33 12.08 -14.82 -5.01
C THR A 33 12.49 -13.97 -3.82
N TRP A 34 11.77 -12.88 -3.58
CA TRP A 34 11.95 -12.08 -2.37
C TRP A 34 11.77 -12.96 -1.14
N SER A 35 12.54 -12.67 -0.08
CA SER A 35 12.19 -13.21 1.23
C SER A 35 10.91 -12.51 1.71
N TRP A 36 10.09 -13.21 2.50
CA TRP A 36 8.88 -12.62 3.05
C TRP A 36 9.18 -11.37 3.89
N GLU A 37 10.29 -11.36 4.63
CA GLU A 37 10.70 -10.22 5.46
C GLU A 37 11.07 -9.01 4.60
N ASP A 38 11.83 -9.21 3.52
CA ASP A 38 12.20 -8.14 2.59
C ASP A 38 10.97 -7.59 1.86
N GLU A 39 10.05 -8.46 1.45
CA GLU A 39 8.80 -8.09 0.76
C GLU A 39 7.91 -7.27 1.70
N HIS A 40 7.80 -7.73 2.94
CA HIS A 40 7.03 -7.03 3.96
C HIS A 40 7.59 -5.63 4.24
N VAL A 41 8.91 -5.51 4.42
CA VAL A 41 9.58 -4.23 4.68
C VAL A 41 9.43 -3.27 3.50
N ALA A 42 9.63 -3.73 2.26
CA ALA A 42 9.44 -2.85 1.10
C ALA A 42 7.98 -2.46 0.88
N GLY A 43 7.04 -3.36 1.18
CA GLY A 43 5.61 -3.06 1.18
C GLY A 43 5.24 -1.97 2.19
N LEU A 44 5.79 -2.04 3.41
CA LEU A 44 5.61 -1.00 4.43
C LEU A 44 6.21 0.34 3.98
N ASN A 45 7.44 0.34 3.47
CA ASN A 45 8.08 1.56 2.97
C ASN A 45 7.27 2.22 1.84
N LEU A 46 6.69 1.41 0.94
CA LEU A 46 5.81 1.90 -0.13
C LEU A 46 4.53 2.52 0.43
N ALA A 47 3.90 1.87 1.41
CA ALA A 47 2.68 2.36 2.05
C ALA A 47 2.92 3.70 2.77
N ASP A 48 4.01 3.79 3.55
CA ASP A 48 4.38 5.01 4.28
C ASP A 48 4.65 6.19 3.33
N ALA A 49 5.39 5.94 2.23
CA ALA A 49 5.66 6.97 1.22
C ALA A 49 4.37 7.45 0.52
N ALA A 50 3.43 6.53 0.24
CA ALA A 50 2.15 6.86 -0.34
C ALA A 50 1.28 7.69 0.61
N GLU A 51 1.18 7.30 1.89
CA GLU A 51 0.44 8.03 2.91
C GLU A 51 0.99 9.46 3.09
N ALA A 52 2.31 9.59 3.21
CA ALA A 52 2.98 10.88 3.34
C ALA A 52 2.68 11.81 2.15
N LEU A 53 2.66 11.28 0.93
CA LEU A 53 2.30 12.03 -0.26
C LEU A 53 0.82 12.43 -0.27
N ILE A 54 -0.10 11.53 0.09
CA ILE A 54 -1.54 11.80 0.17
C ILE A 54 -1.82 12.94 1.17
N LEU A 55 -1.22 12.88 2.35
CA LEU A 55 -1.40 13.89 3.41
C LEU A 55 -0.79 15.25 3.03
N ALA A 56 0.23 15.27 2.16
CA ALA A 56 0.86 16.50 1.70
C ALA A 56 0.14 17.16 0.50
N LEU A 57 -0.60 16.37 -0.29
CA LEU A 57 -1.30 16.86 -1.47
C LEU A 57 -2.57 17.63 -1.08
N PRO A 58 -2.80 18.85 -1.62
CA PRO A 58 -4.04 19.58 -1.39
C PRO A 58 -5.26 18.75 -1.84
N ALA A 59 -6.23 18.57 -0.94
CA ALA A 59 -7.46 17.82 -1.19
C ALA A 59 -8.24 18.28 -2.45
N ALA A 60 -8.04 19.52 -2.89
CA ALA A 60 -8.67 20.11 -4.07
C ALA A 60 -8.11 19.61 -5.42
N ILE A 61 -6.98 18.91 -5.44
CA ILE A 61 -6.33 18.44 -6.69
C ILE A 61 -6.88 17.08 -7.13
N TRP A 62 -7.43 16.31 -6.20
CA TRP A 62 -7.86 14.96 -6.48
C TRP A 62 -9.25 14.93 -7.13
N PRO A 63 -9.44 14.19 -8.23
CA PRO A 63 -10.76 13.97 -8.79
C PRO A 63 -11.67 13.31 -7.75
N PRO A 64 -12.88 13.83 -7.49
CA PRO A 64 -13.84 13.18 -6.59
C PRO A 64 -14.16 11.73 -7.00
N SER A 65 -13.98 11.42 -8.29
CA SER A 65 -14.13 10.05 -8.84
C SER A 65 -13.10 9.04 -8.34
N TRP A 66 -11.96 9.48 -7.79
CA TRP A 66 -10.93 8.58 -7.23
C TRP A 66 -11.26 8.10 -5.81
N PHE A 67 -12.13 8.83 -5.10
CA PHE A 67 -12.64 8.44 -3.78
C PHE A 67 -14.09 7.97 -3.84
N LYS A 68 -14.60 7.64 -5.04
CA LYS A 68 -15.77 6.79 -5.12
C LYS A 68 -15.33 5.41 -4.64
N GLU A 69 -15.31 5.25 -3.33
CA GLU A 69 -15.75 4.00 -2.73
C GLU A 69 -17.13 3.78 -3.33
N GLU A 70 -17.19 3.01 -4.43
CA GLU A 70 -18.37 2.18 -4.60
C GLU A 70 -18.55 1.52 -3.24
N PRO A 71 -19.69 1.67 -2.56
CA PRO A 71 -19.92 0.91 -1.36
C PRO A 71 -19.88 -0.54 -1.83
N GLU A 72 -18.72 -1.17 -1.66
CA GLU A 72 -18.59 -2.60 -1.65
C GLU A 72 -19.37 -2.98 -0.40
N GLN A 73 -20.69 -3.08 -0.55
CA GLN A 73 -21.54 -3.79 0.37
C GLN A 73 -20.92 -5.18 0.39
N ALA A 74 -20.02 -5.41 1.34
CA ALA A 74 -19.41 -6.71 1.56
C ALA A 74 -20.58 -7.68 1.63
N ARG A 75 -20.75 -8.48 0.55
CA ARG A 75 -21.90 -9.37 0.48
C ARG A 75 -21.83 -10.26 1.72
N PRO A 76 -22.94 -10.48 2.44
CA PRO A 76 -22.90 -11.32 3.61
C PRO A 76 -22.35 -12.69 3.21
N LEU A 77 -21.33 -13.17 3.94
CA LEU A 77 -20.74 -14.48 3.70
C LEU A 77 -21.83 -15.54 3.81
N THR A 78 -21.89 -16.42 2.82
CA THR A 78 -22.72 -17.61 2.88
C THR A 78 -22.25 -18.53 4.00
N PRO A 79 -23.12 -19.40 4.54
CA PRO A 79 -22.72 -20.36 5.58
C PRO A 79 -21.53 -21.24 5.17
N TYR A 80 -21.44 -21.60 3.89
CA TYR A 80 -20.34 -22.38 3.35
C TYR A 80 -19.01 -21.63 3.37
N GLU A 81 -19.02 -20.35 2.98
CA GLU A 81 -17.81 -19.51 3.01
C GLU A 81 -17.30 -19.31 4.44
N LYS A 82 -18.20 -19.23 5.43
CA LYS A 82 -17.80 -19.16 6.85
C LYS A 82 -17.09 -20.44 7.29
N GLN A 83 -17.65 -21.60 6.96
CA GLN A 83 -17.03 -22.88 7.29
C GLN A 83 -15.64 -23.03 6.66
N LEU A 84 -15.47 -22.61 5.40
CA LEU A 84 -14.18 -22.69 4.72
C LEU A 84 -13.10 -21.81 5.39
N VAL A 85 -13.49 -20.63 5.88
CA VAL A 85 -12.59 -19.73 6.62
C VAL A 85 -12.21 -20.33 7.97
N ASP A 86 -13.16 -20.91 8.71
CA ASP A 86 -12.89 -21.56 9.99
C ASP A 86 -11.93 -22.76 9.81
N GLU A 87 -12.15 -23.60 8.80
CA GLU A 87 -11.28 -24.73 8.47
C GLU A 87 -9.85 -24.28 8.08
N LEU A 88 -9.72 -23.17 7.34
CA LEU A 88 -8.43 -22.58 6.98
C LEU A 88 -7.67 -22.06 8.20
N LEU A 89 -8.38 -21.41 9.14
CA LEU A 89 -7.78 -20.88 10.35
C LEU A 89 -7.30 -21.98 11.30
N GLU A 90 -8.04 -23.09 11.41
CA GLU A 90 -7.62 -24.26 12.19
C GLU A 90 -6.35 -24.92 11.64
N GLN A 91 -6.21 -24.98 10.31
CA GLN A 91 -5.01 -25.53 9.65
C GLN A 91 -3.77 -24.65 9.76
N LEU A 92 -3.94 -23.32 9.83
CA LEU A 92 -2.84 -22.37 9.99
C LEU A 92 -2.40 -22.18 11.45
N GLY A 93 -3.26 -22.53 12.41
CA GLY A 93 -2.98 -22.46 13.85
C GLY A 93 -2.39 -23.73 14.48
N SER A 94 -2.09 -24.76 13.67
CA SER A 94 -1.50 -26.05 14.06
C SER A 94 -0.09 -26.22 13.50
#